data_AF-N9Y0D4-F1
#
_entry.id   AF-N9Y0D4-F1
#
_cell.length_a   1.000
_cell.length_b   1.000
_cell.length_c   1.000
_cell.angle_alpha   90.00
_cell.angle_beta   90.00
_cell.angle_gamma   90.00
#
_symmetry.space_group_name_H-M   'P 1'
#
loop_
_entity.id
_entity.type
_entity.pdbx_description
1 polymer ?
#
loop_
_entity_poly.entity_id
_entity_poly.type
_entity_poly.pdbx_seq_one_letter_code
_entity_poly.pdbx_strand_id
1 'polypeptide(L)'
;MLKKDKEDIMNTETNFNSYGHGAKVPVDLDKDIKKLEKYLGVDTKASRIPTYFAFGGLGLIFFGMLFQIFIVIGIILELIGLFFAIRKEYSIAYKWNRSIVMYLKNGFKESNDYLERLPNEEKEKESYKKMKKLLLEKEDLM
;
A
#
# COMPACT_ATOMS: atom_id res chain seq x y z
N MET A 1 10.74 29.58 -13.16
CA MET A 1 9.99 28.37 -12.75
C MET A 1 10.67 27.57 -11.64
N LEU A 2 12.01 27.47 -11.59
CA LEU A 2 12.75 26.64 -10.60
C LEU A 2 12.80 27.11 -9.12
N LYS A 3 12.30 28.31 -8.78
CA LYS A 3 12.35 28.83 -7.39
C LYS A 3 11.17 28.37 -6.53
N LYS A 4 9.99 28.19 -7.15
CA LYS A 4 8.75 27.85 -6.42
C LYS A 4 8.77 26.41 -5.92
N ASP A 5 9.31 25.49 -6.72
CA ASP A 5 9.43 24.07 -6.36
C ASP A 5 10.39 23.84 -5.19
N LYS A 6 11.44 24.66 -5.05
CA LYS A 6 12.37 24.55 -3.91
C LYS A 6 11.77 25.05 -2.60
N GLU A 7 10.98 26.11 -2.63
CA GLU A 7 10.28 26.62 -1.44
C GLU A 7 9.19 25.64 -0.96
N ASP A 8 8.48 24.97 -1.87
CA ASP A 8 7.46 23.97 -1.50
C ASP A 8 8.08 22.70 -0.89
N ILE A 9 9.26 22.29 -1.36
CA ILE A 9 10.00 21.16 -0.76
C ILE A 9 10.53 21.54 0.62
N MET A 10 11.11 22.73 0.76
CA MET A 10 11.71 23.20 2.02
C MET A 10 10.65 23.51 3.10
N ASN A 11 9.45 23.96 2.71
CA ASN A 11 8.27 24.09 3.59
C ASN A 11 7.67 22.73 3.98
N THR A 12 7.85 21.70 3.15
CA THR A 12 7.44 20.34 3.49
C THR A 12 8.38 19.71 4.52
N GLU A 13 9.69 19.96 4.42
CA GLU A 13 10.69 19.51 5.38
C GLU A 13 10.54 20.17 6.75
N THR A 14 10.23 21.48 6.80
CA THR A 14 10.04 22.22 8.06
C THR A 14 8.76 21.81 8.80
N ASN A 15 7.67 21.49 8.10
CA ASN A 15 6.46 20.95 8.75
C ASN A 15 6.67 19.54 9.32
N PHE A 16 7.58 18.75 8.74
CA PHE A 16 7.92 17.40 9.20
C PHE A 16 8.79 17.38 10.47
N ASN A 17 9.42 18.49 10.85
CA ASN A 17 10.29 18.58 12.02
C ASN A 17 9.55 18.93 13.31
N SER A 18 8.23 19.14 13.28
CA SER A 18 7.45 19.54 14.47
C SER A 18 6.86 18.38 15.29
N TYR A 19 7.11 17.12 14.90
CA TYR A 19 6.55 15.94 15.58
C TYR A 19 7.28 15.55 16.89
N GLY A 20 8.17 16.41 17.40
CA GLY A 20 8.85 16.24 18.68
C GLY A 20 8.05 16.86 19.84
N HIS A 21 7.71 16.01 20.80
CA HIS A 21 7.12 16.32 22.12
C HIS A 21 5.66 16.85 22.19
N GLY A 22 4.77 15.94 22.61
CA GLY A 22 3.78 16.26 23.65
C GLY A 22 2.48 16.96 23.24
N ALA A 23 2.28 17.34 21.97
CA ALA A 23 1.02 17.95 21.54
C ALA A 23 0.07 16.91 20.93
N LYS A 24 -1.15 16.80 21.47
CA LYS A 24 -2.31 16.22 20.76
C LYS A 24 -2.68 17.17 19.62
N VAL A 25 -1.86 17.22 18.57
CA VAL A 25 -2.24 17.87 17.32
C VAL A 25 -3.36 17.02 16.72
N PRO A 26 -4.50 17.60 16.30
CA PRO A 26 -5.41 16.88 15.42
C PRO A 26 -4.69 16.76 14.07
N VAL A 27 -3.74 15.83 14.00
CA VAL A 27 -3.13 15.41 12.74
C VAL A 27 -4.29 14.92 11.91
N ASP A 28 -4.55 15.58 10.80
CA ASP A 28 -5.47 15.07 9.78
C ASP A 28 -4.76 13.87 9.13
N LEU A 29 -4.68 12.78 9.90
CA LEU A 29 -3.85 11.60 9.66
C LEU A 29 -4.12 11.07 8.26
N ASP A 30 -5.38 11.16 7.84
CA ASP A 30 -5.85 10.76 6.52
C ASP A 30 -5.23 11.58 5.37
N LYS A 31 -4.96 12.88 5.56
CA LYS A 31 -4.28 13.71 4.57
C LYS A 31 -2.80 13.38 4.48
N ASP A 32 -2.14 13.19 5.62
CA ASP A 32 -0.72 12.88 5.66
C ASP A 32 -0.42 11.47 5.14
N ILE A 33 -1.29 10.50 5.44
CA ILE A 33 -1.27 9.16 4.85
C ILE A 33 -1.37 9.29 3.32
N LYS A 34 -2.39 9.99 2.80
CA LYS A 34 -2.56 10.17 1.35
C LYS A 34 -1.37 10.85 0.68
N LYS A 35 -0.73 11.80 1.35
CA LYS A 35 0.47 12.48 0.83
C LYS A 35 1.64 11.49 0.73
N LEU A 36 1.83 10.66 1.75
CA LEU A 36 2.90 9.66 1.76
C LEU A 36 2.63 8.51 0.79
N GLU A 37 1.38 8.05 0.67
CA GLU A 37 0.94 7.10 -0.36
C GLU A 37 1.32 7.57 -1.76
N LYS A 38 1.02 8.83 -2.08
CA LYS A 38 1.33 9.43 -3.39
C LYS A 38 2.83 9.54 -3.63
N TYR A 39 3.61 9.86 -2.59
CA TYR A 39 5.07 9.94 -2.68
C TYR A 39 5.71 8.56 -2.93
N LEU A 40 5.23 7.54 -2.22
CA LEU A 40 5.72 6.18 -2.32
C LEU A 40 5.17 5.43 -3.56
N GLY A 41 4.09 5.94 -4.17
CA GLY A 41 3.39 5.29 -5.27
C GLY A 41 2.66 4.01 -4.84
N VAL A 42 2.23 3.94 -3.58
CA VAL A 42 1.53 2.78 -3.02
C VAL A 42 0.06 3.11 -2.81
N ASP A 43 -0.78 2.09 -2.97
CA ASP A 43 -2.20 2.17 -2.72
C ASP A 43 -2.49 1.37 -1.44
N THR A 44 -2.82 2.05 -0.35
CA THR A 44 -3.17 1.36 0.92
C THR A 44 -4.66 1.00 0.97
N LYS A 45 -5.42 1.26 -0.10
CA LYS A 45 -6.81 0.83 -0.23
C LYS A 45 -6.89 -0.44 -1.06
N ALA A 46 -7.33 -1.51 -0.42
CA ALA A 46 -7.69 -2.74 -1.11
C ALA A 46 -9.01 -2.55 -1.87
N SER A 47 -8.94 -2.14 -3.14
CA SER A 47 -10.13 -2.03 -3.99
C SER A 47 -9.95 -2.55 -5.41
N ARG A 48 -8.77 -3.10 -5.75
CA ARG A 48 -8.56 -3.60 -7.11
C ARG A 48 -9.16 -4.99 -7.22
N ILE A 49 -10.28 -5.07 -7.92
CA ILE A 49 -10.75 -6.36 -8.41
C ILE A 49 -9.75 -6.79 -9.49
N PRO A 50 -9.15 -7.98 -9.36
CA PRO A 50 -8.18 -8.43 -10.33
C PRO A 50 -8.78 -8.53 -11.73
N THR A 51 -8.19 -7.86 -12.72
CA THR A 51 -8.67 -7.85 -14.11
C THR A 51 -8.71 -9.25 -14.72
N TYR A 52 -7.87 -10.17 -14.26
CA TYR A 52 -7.88 -11.57 -14.72
C TYR A 52 -9.21 -12.28 -14.40
N PHE A 53 -9.96 -11.82 -13.40
CA PHE A 53 -11.28 -12.36 -13.06
C PHE A 53 -12.31 -12.07 -14.16
N ALA A 54 -12.20 -10.92 -14.84
CA ALA A 54 -13.07 -10.58 -15.97
C ALA A 54 -12.77 -11.44 -17.22
N PHE A 55 -11.49 -11.77 -17.45
CA PHE A 55 -11.07 -12.60 -18.58
C PHE A 55 -11.31 -14.10 -18.35
N GLY A 56 -11.17 -14.58 -17.11
CA GLY A 56 -11.46 -15.96 -16.74
C GLY A 56 -12.94 -16.31 -16.98
N GLY A 57 -13.85 -15.42 -16.56
CA GLY A 57 -15.29 -15.63 -16.73
C GLY A 57 -15.70 -15.73 -18.20
N LEU A 58 -15.07 -14.95 -19.07
CA LEU A 58 -15.29 -15.03 -20.52
C LEU A 58 -14.82 -16.37 -21.11
N GLY A 59 -13.67 -16.88 -20.66
CA GLY A 59 -13.17 -18.19 -21.10
C GLY A 59 -14.08 -19.34 -20.66
N LEU A 60 -14.62 -19.26 -19.45
CA LEU A 60 -15.55 -20.25 -18.91
C LEU A 60 -16.89 -20.30 -19.63
N ILE A 61 -17.41 -19.15 -20.08
CA ILE A 61 -18.63 -19.08 -20.89
C ILE A 61 -18.41 -19.79 -22.25
N PHE A 62 -17.25 -19.60 -22.87
CA PHE A 62 -16.92 -20.27 -24.15
C PHE A 62 -16.79 -21.79 -24.02
N PHE A 63 -16.10 -22.29 -22.99
CA PHE A 63 -15.95 -23.73 -22.75
C PHE A 63 -17.24 -24.39 -22.20
N GLY A 64 -18.04 -23.62 -21.47
CA GLY A 64 -19.28 -24.10 -20.86
C GLY A 64 -20.35 -24.52 -21.85
N MET A 65 -20.37 -23.95 -23.05
CA MET A 65 -21.30 -24.35 -24.13
C MET A 65 -21.11 -25.81 -24.58
N LEU A 66 -19.92 -26.40 -24.38
CA LEU A 66 -19.61 -27.77 -24.77
C LEU A 66 -19.83 -28.79 -23.64
N PHE A 67 -19.61 -28.41 -22.38
CA PHE A 67 -19.74 -29.31 -21.24
C PHE A 67 -20.22 -28.57 -19.98
N GLN A 68 -21.51 -28.69 -19.66
CA GLN A 68 -22.15 -27.98 -18.55
C GLN A 68 -21.50 -28.22 -17.16
N ILE A 69 -20.90 -29.39 -16.93
CA ILE A 69 -20.22 -29.72 -15.66
C ILE A 69 -18.98 -28.83 -15.42
N PHE A 70 -18.29 -28.43 -16.48
CA PHE A 70 -17.10 -27.57 -16.38
C PHE A 70 -17.44 -26.13 -15.98
N ILE A 71 -18.67 -25.67 -16.25
CA ILE A 71 -19.14 -24.36 -15.81
C ILE A 71 -19.14 -24.31 -14.27
N VAL A 72 -19.74 -25.32 -13.63
CA VAL A 72 -19.87 -25.34 -12.16
C VAL A 72 -18.50 -25.40 -11.49
N ILE A 73 -17.62 -26.27 -11.97
CA ILE A 73 -16.25 -26.40 -11.44
C ILE A 73 -15.44 -25.12 -11.66
N GLY A 74 -15.58 -24.49 -12.83
CA GLY A 74 -14.91 -23.24 -13.15
C GLY A 74 -15.33 -22.08 -12.27
N ILE A 75 -16.65 -21.90 -12.04
CA ILE A 75 -17.18 -20.87 -11.14
C ILE A 75 -16.62 -21.06 -9.73
N ILE A 76 -16.57 -22.31 -9.23
CA ILE A 76 -16.00 -22.61 -7.91
C ILE A 76 -14.53 -22.22 -7.84
N LEU A 77 -13.72 -22.60 -8.85
CA LEU A 77 -12.31 -22.26 -8.91
C LEU A 77 -12.06 -20.75 -9.01
N GLU A 78 -12.87 -20.04 -9.79
CA GLU A 78 -12.80 -18.58 -9.89
C GLU A 78 -13.12 -17.91 -8.55
N LEU A 79 -14.20 -18.32 -7.87
CA LEU A 79 -14.56 -17.78 -6.56
C LEU A 79 -13.45 -17.98 -5.53
N ILE A 80 -12.83 -19.16 -5.53
CA ILE A 80 -11.68 -19.46 -4.67
C ILE A 80 -10.49 -18.54 -5.02
N GLY A 81 -10.18 -18.40 -6.32
CA GLY A 81 -9.10 -17.53 -6.79
C GLY A 81 -9.31 -16.07 -6.44
N LEU A 82 -10.53 -15.57 -6.58
CA LEU A 82 -10.92 -14.22 -6.20
C LEU A 82 -10.78 -14.02 -4.69
N PHE A 83 -11.25 -14.98 -3.89
CA PHE A 83 -11.13 -14.91 -2.44
C PHE A 83 -9.66 -14.81 -1.99
N PHE A 84 -8.77 -15.62 -2.55
CA PHE A 84 -7.34 -15.57 -2.23
C PHE A 84 -6.69 -14.25 -2.67
N ALA A 85 -7.04 -13.74 -3.84
CA ALA A 85 -6.47 -12.51 -4.34
C ALA A 85 -6.92 -11.28 -3.55
N ILE A 86 -8.21 -11.18 -3.24
CA ILE A 86 -8.74 -10.12 -2.36
C ILE A 86 -8.03 -10.19 -1.00
N ARG A 87 -7.86 -11.40 -0.44
CA ARG A 87 -7.17 -11.55 0.85
C ARG A 87 -5.69 -11.16 0.78
N LYS A 88 -4.99 -11.49 -0.31
CA LYS A 88 -3.57 -11.12 -0.53
C LYS A 88 -3.45 -9.60 -0.68
N GLU A 89 -4.24 -8.98 -1.54
CA GLU A 89 -4.24 -7.52 -1.73
C GLU A 89 -4.61 -6.78 -0.45
N TYR A 90 -5.65 -7.23 0.26
CA TYR A 90 -6.05 -6.64 1.53
C TYR A 90 -4.93 -6.72 2.58
N SER A 91 -4.25 -7.86 2.66
CA SER A 91 -3.13 -8.05 3.59
C SER A 91 -1.96 -7.12 3.25
N ILE A 92 -1.62 -6.95 1.97
CA ILE A 92 -0.56 -6.05 1.52
C ILE A 92 -0.93 -4.58 1.81
N ALA A 93 -2.13 -4.17 1.42
CA ALA A 93 -2.65 -2.82 1.65
C ALA A 93 -2.70 -2.48 3.14
N TYR A 94 -3.16 -3.42 3.98
CA TYR A 94 -3.18 -3.28 5.43
C TYR A 94 -1.78 -3.07 6.03
N LYS A 95 -0.80 -3.87 5.60
CA LYS A 95 0.60 -3.76 6.09
C LYS A 95 1.22 -2.43 5.68
N TRP A 96 0.99 -1.99 4.45
CA TRP A 96 1.42 -0.67 3.98
C TRP A 96 0.77 0.45 4.78
N ASN A 97 -0.55 0.42 4.97
CA ASN A 97 -1.25 1.41 5.79
C ASN A 97 -0.68 1.47 7.21
N ARG A 98 -0.52 0.32 7.85
CA ARG A 98 0.03 0.25 9.21
C ARG A 98 1.46 0.76 9.29
N SER A 99 2.32 0.42 8.33
CA SER A 99 3.70 0.93 8.29
C SER A 99 3.73 2.47 8.18
N ILE A 100 2.91 3.06 7.30
CA ILE A 100 2.78 4.51 7.14
C ILE A 100 2.22 5.18 8.40
N VAL A 101 1.16 4.63 8.97
CA VAL A 101 0.55 5.16 10.21
C VAL A 101 1.56 5.16 11.37
N MET A 102 2.34 4.09 11.53
CA MET A 102 3.35 4.03 12.58
C MET A 102 4.51 4.99 12.33
N TYR A 103 4.93 5.17 11.08
CA TYR A 103 5.94 6.18 10.70
C TYR A 103 5.49 7.60 11.09
N LEU A 104 4.25 7.97 10.74
CA LEU A 104 3.69 9.29 11.08
C LEU A 104 3.50 9.50 12.59
N LYS A 105 3.41 8.41 13.36
CA LYS A 105 3.31 8.44 14.83
C LYS A 105 4.66 8.35 15.53
N ASN A 106 5.77 8.49 14.81
CA ASN A 106 7.14 8.30 15.31
C ASN A 106 7.44 6.88 15.87
N GLY A 107 6.63 5.88 15.51
CA GLY A 107 6.85 4.47 15.85
C GLY A 107 7.74 3.77 14.82
N PHE A 108 8.98 4.22 14.64
CA PHE A 108 9.87 3.76 13.55
C PHE A 108 10.13 2.25 13.57
N LYS A 109 10.36 1.67 14.77
CA LYS A 109 10.56 0.23 14.93
C LYS A 109 9.34 -0.60 14.50
N GLU A 110 8.15 -0.16 14.89
CA GLU A 110 6.90 -0.82 14.49
C GLU A 110 6.63 -0.63 13.00
N SER A 111 6.95 0.55 12.45
CA SER A 111 6.85 0.83 11.02
C SER A 111 7.72 -0.12 10.20
N ASN A 112 8.98 -0.35 10.62
CA ASN A 112 9.89 -1.28 9.98
C ASN A 112 9.40 -2.74 10.09
N ASP A 113 8.89 -3.16 11.26
CA ASP A 113 8.35 -4.51 11.44
C ASP A 113 7.15 -4.79 10.50
N TYR A 114 6.22 -3.85 10.34
CA TYR A 114 5.14 -3.99 9.34
C TYR A 114 5.66 -4.00 7.91
N LEU A 115 6.69 -3.20 7.60
CA LEU A 115 7.31 -3.14 6.28
C LEU A 115 8.03 -4.45 5.93
N GLU A 116 8.76 -5.04 6.88
CA GLU A 116 9.48 -6.30 6.71
C GLU A 116 8.55 -7.51 6.57
N ARG A 117 7.33 -7.43 7.09
CA ARG A 117 6.28 -8.45 6.91
C ARG A 117 5.63 -8.43 5.53
N LEU A 118 5.97 -7.48 4.66
CA LEU A 118 5.51 -7.48 3.27
C LEU A 118 6.07 -8.70 2.51
N PRO A 119 5.33 -9.24 1.52
CA PRO A 119 5.84 -10.31 0.67
C PRO A 119 7.05 -9.82 -0.13
N ASN A 120 7.96 -10.74 -0.51
CA ASN A 120 9.22 -10.40 -1.19
C ASN A 120 9.01 -9.64 -2.50
N GLU A 121 7.93 -9.94 -3.21
CA GLU A 121 7.50 -9.24 -4.44
C GLU A 121 7.34 -7.73 -4.24
N GLU A 122 6.87 -7.29 -3.07
CA GLU A 122 6.74 -5.87 -2.72
C GLU A 122 8.08 -5.27 -2.27
N LYS A 123 8.96 -6.07 -1.67
CA LYS A 123 10.28 -5.61 -1.18
C LYS A 123 11.24 -5.25 -2.32
N GLU A 124 11.06 -5.85 -3.48
CA GLU A 124 11.85 -5.53 -4.67
C GLU A 124 11.46 -4.19 -5.31
N LYS A 125 10.22 -3.72 -5.04
CA LYS A 125 9.70 -2.47 -5.60
C LYS A 125 10.42 -1.25 -5.07
N GLU A 126 10.42 -0.20 -5.88
CA GLU A 126 11.01 1.10 -5.54
C GLU A 126 10.35 1.73 -4.31
N SER A 127 9.03 1.53 -4.15
CA SER A 127 8.25 2.02 -3.00
C SER A 127 8.79 1.52 -1.66
N TYR A 128 9.15 0.23 -1.57
CA TYR A 128 9.75 -0.35 -0.36
C TYR A 128 11.10 0.29 -0.04
N LYS A 129 11.96 0.45 -1.07
CA LYS A 129 13.28 1.08 -0.92
C LYS A 129 13.16 2.53 -0.45
N LYS A 130 12.22 3.29 -1.00
CA LYS A 130 11.92 4.67 -0.59
C LYS A 130 11.48 4.75 0.86
N MET A 131 10.53 3.91 1.26
CA MET A 131 10.04 3.87 2.65
C MET A 131 11.16 3.48 3.62
N LYS A 132 11.98 2.48 3.28
CA LYS A 132 13.10 2.07 4.11
C LYS A 132 14.16 3.16 4.25
N LYS A 133 14.42 3.93 3.19
CA LYS A 133 15.30 5.11 3.27
C LYS A 133 14.76 6.19 4.20
N LEU A 134 13.45 6.49 4.13
CA LEU A 134 12.79 7.45 5.03
C LEU A 134 12.87 7.02 6.51
N LEU A 135 12.83 5.72 6.78
CA LEU A 135 12.99 5.18 8.13
C LEU A 135 14.42 5.39 8.64
N LEU A 136 15.42 5.05 7.84
CA LEU A 136 16.84 5.21 8.21
C LEU A 136 17.23 6.68 8.42
N GLU A 137 16.80 7.58 7.53
CA GLU A 137 17.06 9.02 7.65
C GLU A 137 16.50 9.62 8.95
N LYS A 138 15.41 9.07 9.48
CA LYS A 138 14.79 9.53 10.74
C LYS A 138 15.38 8.86 11.97
N GLU A 139 15.88 7.64 11.85
CA GLU A 139 16.60 6.93 12.91
C GLU A 139 17.97 7.57 13.19
N ASP A 140 18.68 8.04 12.16
CA ASP A 140 19.95 8.77 12.29
C ASP A 140 19.81 10.20 12.86
N LEU A 141 18.58 10.74 12.91
CA LEU A 141 18.26 12.07 13.45
C LEU A 141 17.84 12.05 14.94
N MET A 142 17.77 10.87 15.57
CA MET A 142 17.49 10.67 16.99
C MET A 142 18.73 10.30 17.78
#